data_AF-A0A949HC70-F1
#
_entry.id   AF-A0A949HC70-F1
#
_cell.length_a   1.000
_cell.length_b   1.000
_cell.length_c   1.000
_cell.angle_alpha   90.00
_cell.angle_beta   90.00
_cell.angle_gamma   90.00
#
_symmetry.space_group_name_H-M   'P 1'
#
loop_
_entity.id
_entity.type
_entity.pdbx_description
1 polymer ?
#
loop_
_entity_poly.entity_id
_entity_poly.type
_entity_poly.pdbx_seq_one_letter_code
_entity_poly.pdbx_strand_id
1 'polypeptide(L)'
;MIDRMFVPTLVHIVVGMAVLGLTGATTLLTTWQAWRGRSAGRWMHGALIVTQVVLMAQVLIGVKLLDQGSGAAQLYIHYVGGLAPLFFFMLWYWIAPRESARARWGLAAVTAASFLFALMTYTIGQGYVRGTL
;
A
#
# COMPACT_ATOMS: atom_id res chain seq x y z
N MET A 1 8.73 3.10 25.43
CA MET A 1 7.99 1.80 25.58
C MET A 1 8.00 1.00 24.27
N ILE A 2 7.86 1.64 23.11
CA ILE A 2 8.00 1.00 21.79
C ILE A 2 9.41 0.41 21.57
N ASP A 3 10.41 0.96 22.26
CA ASP A 3 11.82 0.55 22.22
C ASP A 3 12.02 -0.89 22.70
N ARG A 4 11.12 -1.39 23.57
CA ARG A 4 11.16 -2.77 24.11
C ARG A 4 10.37 -3.77 23.26
N MET A 5 9.60 -3.31 22.28
CA MET A 5 8.81 -4.19 21.42
C MET A 5 9.71 -4.75 20.32
N PHE A 6 9.90 -6.06 20.30
CA PHE A 6 10.62 -6.73 19.22
C PHE A 6 9.64 -7.18 18.14
N VAL A 7 9.87 -6.79 16.89
CA VAL A 7 9.07 -7.26 15.74
C VAL A 7 9.93 -8.20 14.89
N PRO A 8 9.52 -9.47 14.67
CA PRO A 8 10.22 -10.37 13.78
C PRO A 8 10.10 -9.93 12.30
N THR A 9 11.19 -10.06 11.52
CA THR A 9 11.19 -9.75 10.08
C THR A 9 10.11 -10.50 9.30
N LEU A 10 9.77 -11.73 9.72
CA LEU A 10 8.69 -12.52 9.10
C LEU A 10 7.35 -11.77 9.12
N VAL A 11 7.05 -11.02 10.19
CA VAL A 11 5.81 -10.24 10.28
C VAL A 11 5.75 -9.20 9.17
N HIS A 12 6.86 -8.50 8.91
CA HIS A 12 6.96 -7.52 7.83
C HIS A 12 6.80 -8.14 6.44
N ILE A 13 7.31 -9.35 6.23
CA ILE A 13 7.15 -10.07 4.97
C ILE A 13 5.68 -10.46 4.76
N VAL A 14 5.05 -11.07 5.76
CA VAL A 14 3.64 -11.52 5.69
C VAL A 14 2.69 -10.33 5.50
N VAL A 15 2.89 -9.25 6.27
CA VAL A 15 2.09 -8.03 6.11
C VAL A 15 2.36 -7.38 4.75
N GLY A 16 3.59 -7.42 4.25
CA GLY A 16 3.94 -6.99 2.89
C GLY A 16 3.18 -7.77 1.80
N MET A 17 3.06 -9.09 1.92
CA MET A 17 2.24 -9.90 1.02
C MET A 17 0.75 -9.53 1.12
N ALA A 18 0.25 -9.27 2.33
CA ALA A 18 -1.13 -8.79 2.52
C ALA A 18 -1.36 -7.43 1.85
N VAL A 19 -0.41 -6.49 1.95
CA VAL A 19 -0.44 -5.21 1.22
C VAL A 19 -0.54 -5.45 -0.29
N LEU A 20 0.28 -6.32 -0.87
CA LEU A 20 0.21 -6.63 -2.31
C LEU A 20 -1.15 -7.22 -2.70
N GLY A 21 -1.65 -8.17 -1.92
CA GLY A 21 -2.96 -8.78 -2.16
C GLY A 21 -4.10 -7.77 -2.10
N LEU A 22 -4.13 -6.92 -1.07
CA LEU A 22 -5.19 -5.94 -0.86
C LEU A 22 -5.15 -4.79 -1.88
N THR A 23 -3.95 -4.27 -2.19
CA THR A 23 -3.79 -3.22 -3.21
C THR A 23 -4.11 -3.75 -4.61
N GLY A 24 -3.72 -4.99 -4.92
CA GLY A 24 -4.12 -5.68 -6.16
C GLY A 24 -5.62 -5.92 -6.24
N ALA A 25 -6.24 -6.45 -5.17
CA ALA A 25 -7.67 -6.70 -5.12
C ALA A 25 -8.48 -5.40 -5.29
N THR A 26 -8.13 -4.34 -4.54
CA THR A 26 -8.80 -3.04 -4.67
C THR A 26 -8.63 -2.44 -6.06
N THR A 27 -7.47 -2.58 -6.70
CA THR A 27 -7.25 -2.17 -8.11
C THR A 27 -8.18 -2.91 -9.08
N LEU A 28 -8.29 -4.23 -8.94
CA LEU A 28 -9.17 -5.03 -9.80
C LEU A 28 -10.63 -4.63 -9.61
N LEU A 29 -11.05 -4.47 -8.35
CA LEU A 29 -12.43 -4.15 -8.02
C LEU A 29 -12.83 -2.73 -8.46
N THR A 30 -11.97 -1.73 -8.29
CA THR A 30 -12.23 -0.34 -8.70
C THR A 30 -12.25 -0.23 -10.22
N THR A 31 -11.34 -0.93 -10.91
CA THR A 31 -11.32 -1.03 -12.38
C THR A 31 -12.57 -1.74 -12.91
N TRP A 32 -12.98 -2.84 -12.29
CA TRP A 32 -14.21 -3.54 -12.64
C TRP A 32 -15.45 -2.65 -12.49
N GLN A 33 -15.56 -1.92 -11.37
CA GLN A 33 -16.65 -0.98 -11.15
C GLN A 33 -16.64 0.16 -12.17
N ALA A 34 -15.47 0.71 -12.49
CA ALA A 34 -15.34 1.74 -13.52
C ALA A 34 -15.79 1.22 -14.90
N TRP A 35 -15.39 0.00 -15.27
CA TRP A 35 -15.79 -0.66 -16.51
C TRP A 35 -17.30 -0.93 -16.57
N ARG A 36 -17.90 -1.32 -15.45
CA ARG A 36 -19.36 -1.49 -15.31
C ARG A 36 -20.14 -0.17 -15.19
N GLY A 37 -19.46 0.97 -15.23
CA GLY A 37 -20.08 2.29 -15.07
C GLY A 37 -20.67 2.54 -13.68
N ARG A 38 -20.16 1.88 -12.63
CA ARG A 38 -20.64 2.01 -11.25
C ARG A 38 -19.70 2.85 -10.40
N SER A 39 -20.24 3.70 -9.54
CA SER A 39 -19.47 4.40 -8.51
C SER A 39 -19.08 3.46 -7.37
N ALA A 40 -18.06 3.83 -6.60
CA ALA A 40 -17.67 3.09 -5.41
C ALA A 40 -18.76 3.19 -4.34
N GLY A 41 -19.37 2.05 -4.00
CA GLY A 41 -20.35 1.97 -2.92
C GLY A 41 -19.68 1.90 -1.54
N ARG A 42 -20.50 1.85 -0.47
CA ARG A 42 -20.03 1.79 0.93
C ARG A 42 -19.05 0.63 1.19
N TRP A 43 -19.34 -0.54 0.63
CA TRP A 43 -18.47 -1.72 0.81
C TRP A 43 -17.09 -1.51 0.17
N MET A 44 -17.03 -0.85 -1.00
CA MET A 44 -15.78 -0.54 -1.68
C MET A 44 -14.95 0.44 -0.86
N HIS A 45 -15.58 1.49 -0.34
CA HIS A 45 -14.91 2.40 0.57
C HIS A 45 -14.41 1.70 1.83
N GLY A 46 -15.16 0.75 2.39
CA GLY A 46 -14.69 -0.11 3.47
C GLY A 46 -13.42 -0.88 3.08
N ALA A 47 -13.40 -1.52 1.90
CA ALA A 47 -12.23 -2.22 1.40
C ALA A 47 -11.02 -1.29 1.21
N LEU A 48 -11.22 -0.10 0.64
CA LEU A 48 -10.19 0.92 0.47
C LEU A 48 -9.61 1.37 1.83
N ILE A 49 -10.47 1.54 2.85
CA ILE A 49 -10.02 1.90 4.21
C ILE A 49 -9.20 0.77 4.82
N VAL A 50 -9.66 -0.49 4.72
CA VAL A 50 -8.92 -1.65 5.23
C VAL A 50 -7.54 -1.74 4.58
N THR A 51 -7.45 -1.57 3.25
CA THR A 51 -6.17 -1.56 2.54
C THR A 51 -5.22 -0.48 3.06
N GLN A 52 -5.73 0.73 3.34
CA GLN A 52 -4.94 1.82 3.90
C GLN A 52 -4.46 1.53 5.32
N VAL A 53 -5.31 0.94 6.18
CA VAL A 53 -4.91 0.54 7.54
C VAL A 53 -3.79 -0.49 7.49
N VAL A 54 -3.87 -1.47 6.59
CA VAL A 54 -2.80 -2.49 6.43
C VAL A 54 -1.52 -1.87 5.86
N LEU A 55 -1.62 -0.92 4.94
CA LEU A 55 -0.47 -0.12 4.47
C LEU A 55 0.18 0.66 5.61
N MET A 56 -0.60 1.34 6.45
CA MET A 56 -0.09 2.06 7.62
C MET A 56 0.64 1.11 8.57
N ALA A 57 0.06 -0.07 8.85
CA ALA A 57 0.71 -1.09 9.67
C ALA A 57 2.05 -1.55 9.06
N GLN A 58 2.10 -1.79 7.75
CA GLN A 58 3.33 -2.18 7.06
C GLN A 58 4.43 -1.11 7.18
N VAL A 59 4.05 0.17 7.04
CA VAL A 59 4.96 1.31 7.20
C VAL A 59 5.50 1.34 8.63
N LEU A 60 4.64 1.24 9.65
CA LEU A 60 5.05 1.25 11.05
C LEU A 60 5.96 0.07 11.41
N ILE A 61 5.65 -1.12 10.90
CA ILE A 61 6.47 -2.32 11.10
C ILE A 61 7.86 -2.12 10.52
N GLY A 62 7.98 -1.61 9.29
CA GLY A 62 9.31 -1.40 8.70
C GLY A 62 10.08 -0.26 9.37
N VAL A 63 9.42 0.80 9.85
CA VAL A 63 10.08 1.81 10.70
C VAL A 63 10.64 1.16 11.96
N LYS A 64 9.88 0.24 12.58
CA LYS A 64 10.37 -0.47 13.76
C LYS A 64 11.55 -1.40 13.43
N LEU A 65 11.53 -2.09 12.29
CA LEU A 65 12.66 -2.91 11.86
C LEU A 65 13.92 -2.09 11.60
N LEU A 66 13.79 -0.88 11.04
CA LEU A 66 14.90 0.05 10.85
C LEU A 66 15.49 0.50 12.18
N ASP A 67 14.65 0.80 13.18
CA ASP A 67 15.05 1.09 14.57
C ASP A 67 15.77 -0.11 15.22
N GLN A 68 15.37 -1.34 14.89
CA GLN A 68 16.05 -2.57 15.32
C GLN A 68 17.36 -2.88 14.53
N GLY A 69 17.81 -1.98 13.65
CA GLY A 69 19.03 -2.14 12.85
C GLY A 69 18.87 -3.04 11.62
N SER A 70 17.66 -3.51 11.32
CA SER A 70 17.39 -4.36 10.15
C SER A 70 17.26 -3.50 8.89
N GLY A 71 18.26 -3.54 8.02
CA GLY A 71 18.13 -3.02 6.66
C GLY A 71 18.25 -1.50 6.52
N ALA A 72 19.25 -0.87 7.16
CA ALA A 72 19.52 0.57 7.00
C ALA A 72 19.67 1.02 5.52
N ALA A 73 20.17 0.15 4.64
CA ALA A 73 20.24 0.41 3.19
C ALA A 73 18.86 0.49 2.50
N GLN A 74 17.80 0.00 3.15
CA GLN A 74 16.43 -0.02 2.63
C GLN A 74 15.57 1.16 3.13
N LEU A 75 16.17 2.10 3.88
CA LEU A 75 15.49 3.25 4.48
C LEU A 75 14.63 4.02 3.46
N TYR A 76 15.22 4.37 2.31
CA TYR A 76 14.54 5.14 1.27
C TYR A 76 13.47 4.32 0.54
N ILE A 77 13.72 3.03 0.31
CA ILE A 77 12.76 2.11 -0.30
C ILE A 77 11.54 1.99 0.60
N HIS A 78 11.73 1.90 1.92
CA HIS A 78 10.65 1.78 2.87
C HIS A 78 9.87 3.07 3.03
N TYR A 79 10.53 4.23 3.17
CA TYR A 79 9.82 5.50 3.32
C TYR A 79 9.11 5.93 2.04
N VAL A 80 9.81 6.02 0.92
CA VAL A 80 9.21 6.49 -0.34
C VAL A 80 8.25 5.43 -0.87
N GLY A 81 8.69 4.18 -0.88
CA GLY A 81 7.91 3.07 -1.40
C GLY A 81 6.73 2.64 -0.54
N GLY A 82 6.82 2.80 0.79
CA GLY A 82 5.72 2.50 1.71
C GLY A 82 4.69 3.62 1.81
N LEU A 83 5.12 4.88 1.76
CA LEU A 83 4.21 6.03 1.88
C LEU A 83 3.54 6.43 0.55
N ALA A 84 4.19 6.22 -0.60
CA ALA A 84 3.60 6.55 -1.90
C ALA A 84 2.27 5.81 -2.17
N PRO A 85 2.14 4.49 -1.94
CA PRO A 85 0.86 3.78 -2.01
C PRO A 85 -0.24 4.43 -1.17
N LEU A 86 0.07 4.78 0.08
CA LEU A 86 -0.88 5.43 1.00
C LEU A 86 -1.28 6.82 0.49
N PHE A 87 -0.32 7.60 -0.01
CA PHE A 87 -0.58 8.89 -0.64
C PHE A 87 -1.56 8.78 -1.81
N PHE A 88 -1.39 7.81 -2.71
CA PHE A 88 -2.30 7.63 -3.85
C PHE A 88 -3.73 7.32 -3.40
N PHE A 89 -3.92 6.45 -2.40
CA PHE A 89 -5.25 6.21 -1.84
C PHE A 89 -5.86 7.47 -1.25
N MET A 90 -5.09 8.26 -0.50
CA MET A 90 -5.58 9.49 0.13
C MET A 90 -5.87 10.62 -0.86
N LEU A 91 -5.07 10.73 -1.94
CA LEU A 91 -5.23 11.73 -2.98
C LEU A 91 -6.63 11.71 -3.59
N TRP A 92 -7.21 10.52 -3.76
CA TRP A 92 -8.57 10.35 -4.24
C TRP A 92 -9.62 11.01 -3.34
N TYR A 93 -9.51 10.81 -2.02
CA TYR A 93 -10.43 11.38 -1.05
C TYR A 93 -10.24 12.90 -0.90
N TRP A 94 -9.05 13.42 -1.18
CA TRP A 94 -8.75 14.85 -1.14
C TRP A 94 -9.33 15.62 -2.34
N ILE A 95 -9.30 15.02 -3.54
CA ILE A 95 -9.77 15.68 -4.78
C ILE A 95 -11.31 15.74 -4.84
N ALA A 96 -12.01 14.91 -4.06
CA ALA A 96 -13.47 14.86 -3.94
C ALA A 96 -14.24 15.02 -5.27
N PRO A 97 -13.95 14.21 -6.31
CA PRO A 97 -14.57 14.39 -7.61
C PRO A 97 -16.06 14.03 -7.60
N ARG A 98 -16.88 14.90 -8.21
CA ARG A 98 -18.32 14.68 -8.41
C ARG A 98 -18.58 13.38 -9.18
N GLU A 99 -19.71 12.72 -8.88
CA GLU A 99 -20.11 11.46 -9.54
C GLU A 99 -20.10 11.63 -11.06
N SER A 100 -19.07 11.08 -11.70
CA SER A 100 -18.80 11.23 -13.13
C SER A 100 -17.99 10.04 -13.63
N ALA A 101 -17.97 9.85 -14.95
CA ALA A 101 -17.11 8.84 -15.56
C ALA A 101 -15.63 9.05 -15.22
N ARG A 102 -15.20 10.31 -15.19
CA ARG A 102 -13.84 10.72 -14.82
C ARG A 102 -13.52 10.37 -13.38
N ALA A 103 -14.49 10.49 -12.47
CA ALA A 103 -14.32 10.06 -11.09
C ALA A 103 -14.03 8.55 -11.01
N ARG A 104 -14.86 7.71 -11.63
CA ARG A 104 -14.68 6.24 -11.58
C ARG A 104 -13.29 5.79 -12.06
N TRP A 105 -12.84 6.34 -13.18
CA TRP A 105 -11.51 6.04 -13.73
C TRP A 105 -10.37 6.66 -12.92
N GLY A 106 -10.59 7.83 -12.30
CA GLY A 106 -9.62 8.41 -11.38
C GLY A 106 -9.36 7.53 -10.16
N LEU A 107 -10.41 6.92 -9.59
CA LEU A 107 -10.25 5.97 -8.48
C LEU A 107 -9.47 4.73 -8.93
N ALA A 108 -9.83 4.15 -10.09
CA ALA A 108 -9.10 3.01 -10.64
C ALA A 108 -7.62 3.34 -10.85
N ALA A 109 -7.32 4.51 -11.42
CA ALA A 109 -5.97 4.99 -11.67
C ALA A 109 -5.14 5.13 -10.39
N VAL A 110 -5.69 5.74 -9.33
CA VAL A 110 -4.92 5.88 -8.07
C VAL A 110 -4.68 4.54 -7.39
N THR A 111 -5.64 3.61 -7.43
CA THR A 111 -5.45 2.28 -6.85
C THR A 111 -4.43 1.47 -7.64
N ALA A 112 -4.45 1.56 -8.97
CA ALA A 112 -3.45 0.94 -9.84
C ALA A 112 -2.05 1.50 -9.58
N ALA A 113 -1.91 2.83 -9.49
CA ALA A 113 -0.65 3.48 -9.14
C ALA A 113 -0.14 3.00 -7.77
N SER A 114 -1.02 2.91 -6.77
CA SER A 114 -0.68 2.38 -5.46
C SER A 114 -0.20 0.93 -5.51
N PHE A 115 -0.89 0.06 -6.27
CA PHE A 115 -0.50 -1.34 -6.40
C PHE A 115 0.87 -1.48 -7.09
N LEU A 116 1.09 -0.76 -8.19
CA LEU A 116 2.36 -0.79 -8.92
C LEU A 116 3.52 -0.31 -8.04
N PHE A 117 3.32 0.75 -7.27
CA PHE A 117 4.32 1.21 -6.29
C PHE A 117 4.58 0.16 -5.22
N ALA A 118 3.54 -0.41 -4.61
CA ALA A 118 3.71 -1.46 -3.60
C ALA A 118 4.44 -2.69 -4.15
N LEU A 119 4.11 -3.12 -5.37
CA LEU A 119 4.76 -4.23 -6.07
C LEU A 119 6.24 -3.95 -6.34
N MET A 120 6.55 -2.77 -6.88
CA MET A 120 7.91 -2.34 -7.13
C MET A 120 8.73 -2.30 -5.84
N THR A 121 8.20 -1.65 -4.81
CA THR A 121 8.84 -1.53 -3.49
C THR A 121 9.11 -2.89 -2.86
N TYR A 122 8.13 -3.79 -2.87
CA TYR A 122 8.30 -5.14 -2.34
C TYR A 122 9.37 -5.92 -3.11
N THR A 123 9.34 -5.86 -4.45
CA THR A 123 10.28 -6.59 -5.31
C THR A 123 11.71 -6.08 -5.14
N ILE A 124 11.90 -4.75 -5.12
CA ILE A 124 13.20 -4.13 -4.87
C ILE A 124 13.69 -4.52 -3.47
N GLY A 125 12.85 -4.40 -2.44
CA GLY A 125 13.19 -4.77 -1.06
C GLY A 125 13.68 -6.21 -0.94
N GLN A 126 13.00 -7.16 -1.58
CA GLN A 126 13.43 -8.56 -1.64
C GLN A 126 14.77 -8.74 -2.38
N GLY A 127 15.02 -7.97 -3.43
CA GLY A 127 16.30 -7.97 -4.15
C GLY A 127 17.49 -7.60 -3.26
N TYR A 128 17.35 -6.59 -2.40
CA TYR A 128 18.40 -6.18 -1.46
C TYR A 128 18.67 -7.23 -0.38
N VAL A 129 17.64 -7.95 0.09
CA VAL A 129 17.83 -9.07 1.05
C VAL A 129 18.63 -10.20 0.41
N ARG A 130 18.40 -10.50 -0.88
CA ARG A 130 19.11 -11.57 -1.60
C ARG A 130 20.54 -11.20 -1.98
N GLY A 131 20.84 -9.92 -2.20
CA GLY A 131 22.18 -9.44 -2.56
C GLY A 131 23.11 -9.17 -1.36
N THR A 132 22.66 -9.42 -0.13
CA THR A 132 23.45 -9.30 1.11
C THR A 132 23.70 -10.64 1.81
N LEU A 133 23.28 -11.75 1.20
CA LEU A 133 23.69 -13.13 1.51
C LEU A 133 24.77 -13.57 0.53
#